data_AF-A0AAU9LB67-F1
#
_entry.id   AF-A0AAU9LB67-F1
#
_cell.length_a   1.000
_cell.length_b   1.000
_cell.length_c   1.000
_cell.angle_alpha   90.00
_cell.angle_beta   90.00
_cell.angle_gamma   90.00
#
_symmetry.space_group_name_H-M   'P 1'
#
loop_
_entity.id
_entity.type
_entity.pdbx_description
1 polymer ?
#
loop_
_entity_poly.entity_id
_entity_poly.type
_entity_poly.pdbx_seq_one_letter_code
_entity_poly.pdbx_strand_id
1 'polypeptide(L)'
;MPPHSTSLPTNDARHELLLYVNGKRIQIAEKNVRPEQTLLQFLRHDLGLTGTKLGCGEGGCGACTVMISKFNVTLECVANTSTMEEAISGLYEVQKALAEYHASQCGYCTPGFVMALYSMVKQQETGVELTMEDIKHGMDGNLCRCTGYRPILDVAKSFGNDAGGAHCKGSCPGCSKAAEVDMEYLHGDKSKEMTSCSSRKIREMVKNRKRRTHDANVMISQSNKSVLSFPKELVEKTKTPQVLQIDGKHVQWFAPVTMTHLIELKSQHFDAKISVGNSEMGIETKFKGFKYAHLIHVSRVPELVATTDVTPKIKSTRQLLLERSHLKASNLALP
;
A
#
# COMPACT_ATOMS: atom_id res chain seq x y z
N MET A 1 13.19 20.95 51.58
CA MET A 1 12.43 19.92 50.84
C MET A 1 13.26 19.54 49.64
N PRO A 2 13.73 18.29 49.54
CA PRO A 2 14.55 17.88 48.39
C PRO A 2 13.65 17.71 47.15
N PRO A 3 14.20 17.88 45.94
CA PRO A 3 13.43 17.76 44.71
C PRO A 3 13.09 16.29 44.46
N HIS A 4 11.81 16.01 44.21
CA HIS A 4 11.36 14.71 43.73
C HIS A 4 11.92 14.48 42.31
N SER A 5 13.03 13.75 42.23
CA SER A 5 13.42 13.09 40.98
C SER A 5 12.52 11.87 40.78
N THR A 6 11.41 12.04 40.07
CA THR A 6 10.71 10.90 39.47
C THR A 6 11.53 10.44 38.27
N SER A 7 12.47 9.54 38.52
CA SER A 7 13.08 8.72 37.48
C SER A 7 11.99 7.87 36.85
N LEU A 8 11.69 8.14 35.58
CA LEU A 8 11.01 7.19 34.70
C LEU A 8 11.75 5.84 34.78
N PRO A 9 11.03 4.70 34.75
CA PRO A 9 11.66 3.40 34.87
C PRO A 9 12.66 3.22 33.72
N THR A 10 13.95 3.19 34.07
CA THR A 10 15.03 2.78 33.18
C THR A 10 14.90 1.28 32.95
N ASN A 11 14.00 0.91 32.04
CA ASN A 11 13.98 -0.44 31.54
C ASN A 11 15.18 -0.57 30.59
N ASP A 12 16.27 -1.18 31.06
CA ASP A 12 17.53 -1.47 30.34
C ASP A 12 17.34 -2.47 29.17
N ALA A 13 16.12 -2.59 28.67
CA ALA A 13 15.83 -3.25 27.41
C ALA A 13 16.12 -2.24 26.30
N ARG A 14 17.38 -2.21 25.82
CA ARG A 14 17.70 -1.52 24.56
C ARG A 14 16.73 -2.02 23.50
N HIS A 15 15.91 -1.13 22.98
CA HIS A 15 14.90 -1.52 22.02
C HIS A 15 15.60 -1.81 20.69
N GLU A 16 15.03 -2.70 19.91
CA GLU A 16 15.51 -2.97 18.55
C GLU A 16 14.38 -2.66 17.59
N LEU A 17 14.69 -1.94 16.53
CA LEU A 17 13.76 -1.72 15.45
C LEU A 17 13.75 -2.97 14.57
N LEU A 18 12.61 -3.66 14.56
CA LEU A 18 12.37 -4.83 13.74
C LEU A 18 11.50 -4.47 12.55
N LEU A 19 11.94 -4.87 11.36
CA LEU A 19 11.16 -4.81 10.13
C LEU A 19 11.47 -6.02 9.24
N TYR A 20 10.62 -6.25 8.25
CA TYR A 20 10.85 -7.24 7.22
C TYR A 20 10.94 -6.55 5.87
N VAL A 21 11.97 -6.88 5.10
CA VAL A 21 12.16 -6.41 3.72
C VAL A 21 12.26 -7.64 2.84
N ASN A 22 11.31 -7.82 1.93
CA ASN A 22 11.25 -8.97 1.00
C ASN A 22 11.31 -10.32 1.71
N GLY A 23 10.59 -10.44 2.84
CA GLY A 23 10.57 -11.64 3.67
C GLY A 23 11.83 -11.85 4.53
N LYS A 24 12.88 -11.06 4.32
CA LYS A 24 14.07 -11.09 5.15
C LYS A 24 13.84 -10.28 6.42
N ARG A 25 14.04 -10.93 7.58
CA ARG A 25 14.03 -10.30 8.89
C ARG A 25 15.21 -9.32 9.02
N ILE A 26 14.94 -8.06 9.35
CA ILE A 26 15.94 -7.01 9.55
C ILE A 26 15.76 -6.43 10.96
N GLN A 27 16.83 -6.45 11.74
CA GLN A 27 16.86 -5.97 13.12
C GLN A 27 17.94 -4.90 13.25
N ILE A 28 17.57 -3.72 13.73
CA ILE A 28 18.44 -2.57 13.87
C ILE A 28 18.49 -2.21 15.36
N ALA A 29 19.68 -2.28 15.96
CA ALA A 29 19.87 -1.83 17.33
C ALA A 29 19.52 -0.35 17.46
N GLU A 30 18.82 0.05 18.52
CA GLU A 30 18.37 1.44 18.75
C GLU A 30 19.46 2.49 18.53
N LYS A 31 20.69 2.24 19.02
CA LYS A 31 21.85 3.13 18.82
C LYS A 31 22.23 3.40 17.36
N ASN A 32 21.80 2.53 16.44
CA ASN A 32 22.08 2.62 15.01
C ASN A 32 20.87 3.18 14.23
N VAL A 33 19.72 3.38 14.88
CA VAL A 33 18.54 3.93 14.22
C VAL A 33 18.75 5.43 14.02
N ARG A 34 18.46 5.90 12.81
CA ARG A 34 18.57 7.30 12.42
C ARG A 34 17.16 7.85 12.15
N PRO A 35 16.55 8.62 13.07
CA PRO A 35 15.18 9.12 12.90
C PRO A 35 14.97 9.97 11.62
N GLU A 36 16.02 10.63 11.15
CA GLU A 36 16.00 11.46 9.93
C GLU A 36 16.17 10.64 8.65
N GLN A 37 16.52 9.35 8.75
CA GLN A 37 16.75 8.50 7.59
C GLN A 37 15.42 8.05 6.98
N THR A 38 15.24 8.36 5.70
CA THR A 38 14.08 7.88 4.94
C THR A 38 14.21 6.39 4.61
N LEU A 39 13.06 5.72 4.45
CA LEU A 39 13.03 4.33 3.99
C LEU A 39 13.74 4.16 2.63
N LEU A 40 13.60 5.12 1.71
CA LEU A 40 14.29 5.09 0.42
C LEU A 40 15.82 5.06 0.57
N GLN A 41 16.37 5.89 1.48
CA GLN A 41 17.81 5.89 1.76
C GLN A 41 18.24 4.56 2.40
N PHE A 42 17.46 4.05 3.35
CA PHE A 42 17.73 2.77 4.00
C PHE A 42 17.82 1.62 2.99
N LEU A 43 16.82 1.50 2.12
CA LEU A 43 16.78 0.46 1.09
C LEU A 43 17.99 0.54 0.14
N ARG A 44 18.29 1.74 -0.36
CA ARG A 44 19.31 1.92 -1.39
C ARG A 44 20.73 1.88 -0.85
N HIS A 45 20.98 2.51 0.29
CA HIS A 45 22.33 2.71 0.82
C HIS A 45 22.73 1.67 1.86
N ASP A 46 21.80 1.27 2.74
CA ASP A 46 22.12 0.32 3.81
C ASP A 46 21.89 -1.12 3.37
N LEU A 47 20.83 -1.39 2.58
CA LEU A 47 20.51 -2.72 2.08
C LEU A 47 20.99 -2.99 0.64
N GLY A 48 21.44 -1.97 -0.09
CA GLY A 48 21.87 -2.11 -1.49
C GLY A 48 20.74 -2.44 -2.48
N LEU A 49 19.48 -2.32 -2.06
CA LEU A 49 18.30 -2.58 -2.89
C LEU A 49 18.00 -1.34 -3.74
N THR A 50 18.56 -1.32 -4.95
CA THR A 50 18.59 -0.11 -5.79
C THR A 50 17.45 0.02 -6.78
N GLY A 51 16.50 -0.92 -6.84
CA GLY A 51 15.39 -0.87 -7.79
C GLY A 51 14.37 0.23 -7.47
N THR A 52 14.07 0.49 -6.19
CA THR A 52 13.31 1.68 -5.77
C THR A 52 14.12 2.97 -6.05
N LYS A 53 13.51 3.98 -6.70
CA LYS A 53 14.22 5.14 -7.24
C LYS A 53 13.86 6.47 -6.57
N LEU A 54 14.83 7.39 -6.46
CA LEU A 54 14.58 8.77 -6.07
C LEU A 54 14.25 9.61 -7.32
N GLY A 55 12.98 10.00 -7.48
CA GLY A 55 12.56 10.91 -8.56
C GLY A 55 12.53 12.37 -8.12
N CYS A 56 11.50 12.77 -7.36
CA CYS A 56 11.28 14.15 -6.94
C CYS A 56 11.70 14.44 -5.48
N GLY A 57 11.60 13.46 -4.57
CA GLY A 57 11.87 13.65 -3.15
C GLY A 57 10.73 14.28 -2.33
N GLU A 58 9.56 14.49 -2.96
CA GLU A 58 8.39 15.16 -2.37
C GLU A 58 7.07 14.38 -2.54
N GLY A 59 7.14 13.15 -3.06
CA GLY A 59 5.96 12.27 -3.20
C GLY A 59 5.15 12.45 -4.49
N GLY A 60 5.47 13.42 -5.35
CA GLY A 60 4.68 13.70 -6.56
C GLY A 60 4.88 12.78 -7.77
N CYS A 61 5.92 11.94 -7.80
CA CYS A 61 6.28 11.17 -9.01
C CYS A 61 6.08 9.65 -8.93
N GLY A 62 5.91 9.08 -7.73
CA GLY A 62 5.73 7.64 -7.53
C GLY A 62 6.91 6.74 -7.90
N ALA A 63 8.08 7.27 -8.27
CA ALA A 63 9.26 6.45 -8.59
C ALA A 63 9.80 5.65 -7.38
N CYS A 64 9.45 6.09 -6.18
CA CYS A 64 9.84 5.50 -4.90
C CYS A 64 8.70 4.74 -4.20
N THR A 65 7.69 4.25 -4.91
CA THR A 65 6.57 3.50 -4.30
C THR A 65 7.07 2.21 -3.62
N VAL A 66 6.68 1.98 -2.34
CA VAL A 66 7.16 0.90 -1.40
C VAL A 66 6.05 0.28 -0.47
N MET A 67 6.09 -1.04 -0.10
CA MET A 67 4.99 -1.96 0.37
C MET A 67 5.02 -2.06 1.81
N ILE A 68 3.92 -1.64 2.37
CA ILE A 68 3.73 -1.71 3.78
C ILE A 68 2.54 -2.61 3.97
N SER A 69 2.85 -3.86 4.29
CA SER A 69 1.91 -4.79 4.89
C SER A 69 1.97 -4.58 6.40
N LYS A 70 0.82 -4.40 7.03
CA LYS A 70 0.67 -4.33 8.49
C LYS A 70 -0.41 -5.31 8.93
N PHE A 71 -0.27 -5.86 10.12
CA PHE A 71 -1.35 -6.64 10.71
C PHE A 71 -2.37 -5.70 11.37
N ASN A 72 -3.64 -5.85 11.05
CA ASN A 72 -4.74 -5.17 11.72
C ASN A 72 -5.26 -6.08 12.84
N VAL A 73 -5.07 -5.66 14.08
CA VAL A 73 -5.48 -6.44 15.26
C VAL A 73 -7.01 -6.50 15.38
N THR A 74 -7.72 -5.43 15.01
CA THR A 74 -9.18 -5.35 15.12
C THR A 74 -9.88 -6.26 14.12
N LEU A 75 -9.38 -6.33 12.89
CA LEU A 75 -9.94 -7.15 11.81
C LEU A 75 -9.28 -8.53 11.69
N GLU A 76 -8.27 -8.81 12.52
CA GLU A 76 -7.42 -10.00 12.46
C GLU A 76 -6.92 -10.36 11.06
N CYS A 77 -6.53 -9.34 10.28
CA CYS A 77 -6.14 -9.50 8.88
C CYS A 77 -4.92 -8.66 8.52
N VAL A 78 -4.28 -8.97 7.39
CA VAL A 78 -3.17 -8.16 6.86
C VAL A 78 -3.75 -7.03 6.01
N ALA A 79 -3.46 -5.80 6.40
CA ALA A 79 -3.76 -4.61 5.61
C ALA A 79 -2.52 -4.18 4.81
N ASN A 80 -2.65 -4.08 3.49
CA ASN A 80 -1.59 -3.58 2.61
C ASN A 80 -1.88 -2.10 2.30
N THR A 81 -0.98 -1.18 2.65
CA THR A 81 -1.25 0.28 2.62
C THR A 81 -0.30 1.10 1.73
N SER A 82 0.67 0.49 1.06
CA SER A 82 1.58 1.07 0.03
C SER A 82 2.37 -0.11 -0.62
N THR A 83 3.27 -0.03 -1.66
CA THR A 83 3.95 -1.20 -2.36
C THR A 83 5.48 -1.34 -2.71
N MET A 84 6.27 -2.39 -2.32
CA MET A 84 7.77 -2.54 -2.10
C MET A 84 8.20 -3.65 -3.02
N GLU A 85 9.31 -3.40 -3.70
CA GLU A 85 9.97 -4.33 -4.60
C GLU A 85 10.31 -5.66 -3.94
N GLU A 86 9.60 -6.72 -4.30
CA GLU A 86 9.84 -8.07 -3.81
C GLU A 86 10.95 -8.75 -4.63
N ALA A 87 11.94 -9.31 -3.93
CA ALA A 87 12.99 -10.13 -4.53
C ALA A 87 12.66 -11.62 -4.34
N ILE A 88 11.75 -12.15 -5.16
CA ILE A 88 11.62 -13.60 -5.38
C ILE A 88 12.31 -13.96 -6.70
N SER A 89 12.88 -15.16 -6.80
CA SER A 89 13.47 -15.67 -8.03
C SER A 89 12.43 -15.74 -9.15
N GLY A 90 12.54 -14.83 -10.13
CA GLY A 90 11.67 -14.74 -11.31
C GLY A 90 10.80 -13.47 -11.33
N LEU A 91 10.32 -13.11 -12.51
CA LEU A 91 9.47 -11.92 -12.68
C LEU A 91 8.01 -12.22 -12.27
N TYR A 92 7.42 -11.30 -11.52
CA TYR A 92 5.97 -11.27 -11.27
C TYR A 92 5.20 -11.01 -12.56
N GLU A 93 3.94 -11.44 -12.62
CA GLU A 93 3.11 -11.27 -13.82
C GLU A 93 2.96 -9.79 -14.21
N VAL A 94 2.90 -8.89 -13.23
CA VAL A 94 2.91 -7.43 -13.44
C VAL A 94 4.18 -6.97 -14.15
N GLN A 95 5.35 -7.45 -13.72
CA GLN A 95 6.64 -7.09 -14.32
C GLN A 95 6.74 -7.63 -15.76
N LYS A 96 6.33 -8.89 -15.97
CA LYS A 96 6.30 -9.52 -17.30
C LYS A 96 5.41 -8.74 -18.26
N ALA A 97 4.17 -8.45 -17.85
CA ALA A 97 3.22 -7.73 -18.69
C ALA A 97 3.72 -6.32 -19.05
N LEU A 98 4.29 -5.57 -18.09
CA LEU A 98 4.84 -4.25 -18.39
C LEU A 98 6.03 -4.32 -19.37
N ALA A 99 6.88 -5.34 -19.27
CA ALA A 99 8.01 -5.53 -20.19
C ALA A 99 7.55 -5.93 -21.61
N GLU A 100 6.65 -6.91 -21.70
CA GLU A 100 6.21 -7.49 -22.98
C GLU A 100 5.37 -6.53 -23.82
N TYR A 101 4.52 -5.73 -23.18
CA TYR A 101 3.60 -4.82 -23.89
C TYR A 101 4.17 -3.39 -23.99
N HIS A 102 5.50 -3.26 -23.99
CA HIS A 102 6.22 -2.01 -24.24
C HIS A 102 5.83 -0.86 -23.27
N ALA A 103 5.48 -1.20 -22.04
CA ALA A 103 5.11 -0.24 -21.00
C ALA A 103 6.33 0.33 -20.25
N SER A 104 7.54 0.08 -20.75
CA SER A 104 8.80 0.58 -20.20
C SER A 104 9.72 1.01 -21.33
N GLN A 105 10.22 2.26 -21.28
CA GLN A 105 11.24 2.78 -22.20
C GLN A 105 12.55 3.02 -21.44
N CYS A 106 12.75 4.20 -20.84
CA CYS A 106 13.95 4.48 -20.04
C CYS A 106 14.07 3.63 -18.76
N GLY A 107 12.97 3.00 -18.33
CA GLY A 107 12.95 2.08 -17.18
C GLY A 107 12.91 2.74 -15.79
N TYR A 108 13.12 4.06 -15.68
CA TYR A 108 13.31 4.70 -14.37
C TYR A 108 12.05 4.69 -13.49
N CYS A 109 10.89 4.99 -14.07
CA CYS A 109 9.60 4.98 -13.36
C CYS A 109 8.99 3.58 -13.23
N THR A 110 9.50 2.59 -13.97
CA THR A 110 8.91 1.25 -14.07
C THR A 110 8.78 0.54 -12.73
N PRO A 111 9.78 0.56 -11.81
CA PRO A 111 9.62 -0.02 -10.47
C PRO A 111 8.44 0.57 -9.69
N GLY A 112 8.23 1.89 -9.79
CA GLY A 112 7.09 2.56 -9.16
C GLY A 112 5.73 2.09 -9.69
N PHE A 113 5.60 1.95 -11.01
CA PHE A 113 4.38 1.42 -11.64
C PHE A 113 4.15 -0.06 -11.35
N VAL A 114 5.21 -0.88 -11.40
CA VAL A 114 5.16 -2.29 -11.00
C VAL A 114 4.58 -2.38 -9.60
N MET A 115 5.10 -1.56 -8.69
CA MET A 115 4.67 -1.61 -7.31
C MET A 115 3.24 -1.15 -7.13
N ALA A 116 2.85 0.00 -7.67
CA ALA A 116 1.46 0.48 -7.61
C ALA A 116 0.47 -0.58 -8.11
N LEU A 117 0.75 -1.22 -9.25
CA LEU A 117 -0.11 -2.27 -9.80
C LEU A 117 -0.11 -3.53 -8.94
N TYR A 118 1.06 -3.96 -8.48
CA TYR A 118 1.19 -5.14 -7.62
C TYR A 118 0.37 -4.99 -6.33
N SER A 119 0.25 -3.80 -5.75
CA SER A 119 -0.56 -3.54 -4.54
C SER A 119 -1.99 -3.95 -4.76
N MET A 120 -2.54 -3.41 -5.85
CA MET A 120 -3.95 -3.51 -6.15
C MET A 120 -4.29 -4.95 -6.50
N VAL A 121 -3.43 -5.61 -7.28
CA VAL A 121 -3.56 -7.03 -7.60
C VAL A 121 -3.45 -7.89 -6.34
N LYS A 122 -2.53 -7.58 -5.44
CA LYS A 122 -2.38 -8.32 -4.17
C LYS A 122 -3.59 -8.13 -3.26
N GLN A 123 -4.23 -6.95 -3.29
CA GLN A 123 -5.43 -6.67 -2.54
C GLN A 123 -6.65 -7.46 -3.04
N GLN A 124 -6.68 -7.90 -4.31
CA GLN A 124 -7.73 -8.81 -4.80
C GLN A 124 -7.74 -10.14 -4.04
N GLU A 125 -6.60 -10.58 -3.47
CA GLU A 125 -6.55 -11.80 -2.63
C GLU A 125 -7.37 -11.66 -1.34
N THR A 126 -7.70 -10.44 -0.92
CA THR A 126 -8.56 -10.18 0.25
C THR A 126 -10.04 -10.08 -0.12
N GLY A 127 -10.43 -10.42 -1.36
CA GLY A 127 -11.81 -10.38 -1.85
C GLY A 127 -12.30 -9.00 -2.31
N VAL A 128 -11.39 -8.03 -2.45
CA VAL A 128 -11.71 -6.71 -3.02
C VAL A 128 -11.77 -6.82 -4.54
N GLU A 129 -12.93 -6.51 -5.12
CA GLU A 129 -13.06 -6.35 -6.57
C GLU A 129 -12.35 -5.08 -7.03
N LEU A 130 -11.61 -5.17 -8.12
CA LEU A 130 -10.78 -4.09 -8.63
C LEU A 130 -11.16 -3.81 -10.08
N THR A 131 -11.78 -2.66 -10.36
CA THR A 131 -12.18 -2.29 -11.72
C THR A 131 -11.04 -1.65 -12.50
N MET A 132 -11.16 -1.57 -13.83
CA MET A 132 -10.25 -0.82 -14.69
C MET A 132 -10.13 0.66 -14.30
N GLU A 133 -11.20 1.26 -13.76
CA GLU A 133 -11.18 2.66 -13.32
C GLU A 133 -10.46 2.80 -11.97
N ASP A 134 -10.68 1.86 -11.03
CA ASP A 134 -9.94 1.83 -9.77
C ASP A 134 -8.44 1.70 -10.02
N ILE A 135 -8.04 0.84 -10.96
CA ILE A 135 -6.63 0.68 -11.34
C ILE A 135 -6.07 1.96 -11.91
N LYS A 136 -6.83 2.64 -12.78
CA LYS A 136 -6.40 3.90 -13.38
C LYS A 136 -6.15 4.94 -12.30
N HIS A 137 -7.09 5.13 -11.37
CA HIS A 137 -6.91 6.05 -10.24
C HIS A 137 -5.74 5.65 -9.33
N GLY A 138 -5.53 4.36 -9.12
CA GLY A 138 -4.40 3.85 -8.35
C GLY A 138 -3.02 4.16 -8.97
N MET A 139 -2.98 4.64 -10.22
CA MET A 139 -1.75 5.08 -10.91
C MET A 139 -1.55 6.60 -10.92
N ASP A 140 -2.49 7.40 -10.41
CA ASP A 140 -2.43 8.86 -10.50
C ASP A 140 -1.18 9.45 -9.81
N GLY A 141 -0.64 8.75 -8.82
CA GLY A 141 0.60 9.12 -8.12
C GLY A 141 1.90 8.77 -8.86
N ASN A 142 1.84 8.16 -10.05
CA ASN A 142 3.00 7.67 -10.79
C ASN A 142 3.20 8.42 -12.10
N LEU A 143 4.35 9.08 -12.23
CA LEU A 143 4.68 9.87 -13.42
C LEU A 143 5.61 9.12 -14.38
N CYS A 144 5.30 9.18 -15.66
CA CYS A 144 6.14 8.71 -16.76
C CYS A 144 6.33 9.81 -17.79
N ARG A 145 7.59 10.06 -18.18
CA ARG A 145 7.91 11.05 -19.23
C ARG A 145 8.10 10.45 -20.62
N CYS A 146 8.28 9.14 -20.73
CA CYS A 146 8.70 8.48 -21.97
C CYS A 146 7.56 7.76 -22.71
N THR A 147 6.73 6.99 -21.99
CA THR A 147 5.78 6.04 -22.63
C THR A 147 4.49 6.69 -23.14
N GLY A 148 4.19 7.92 -22.74
CA GLY A 148 2.89 8.54 -22.98
C GLY A 148 1.74 7.83 -22.26
N TYR A 149 2.03 7.03 -21.22
CA TYR A 149 1.12 6.27 -20.36
C TYR A 149 0.27 5.17 -21.02
N ARG A 150 -0.09 5.28 -22.30
CA ARG A 150 -0.98 4.34 -22.97
C ARG A 150 -0.61 2.86 -22.78
N PRO A 151 0.62 2.39 -23.08
CA PRO A 151 0.96 0.99 -22.87
C PRO A 151 0.95 0.57 -21.39
N ILE A 152 1.26 1.50 -20.46
CA ILE A 152 1.17 1.25 -19.01
C ILE A 152 -0.29 1.04 -18.59
N LEU A 153 -1.19 1.92 -19.03
CA LEU A 153 -2.61 1.84 -18.70
C LEU A 153 -3.29 0.64 -19.34
N ASP A 154 -2.91 0.27 -20.56
CA ASP A 154 -3.43 -0.93 -21.23
C ASP A 154 -3.07 -2.19 -20.42
N VAL A 155 -1.80 -2.32 -20.02
CA VAL A 155 -1.33 -3.39 -19.14
C VAL A 155 -2.07 -3.35 -17.81
N ALA A 156 -2.07 -2.21 -17.12
CA ALA A 156 -2.66 -2.09 -15.79
C ALA A 156 -4.15 -2.46 -15.80
N LYS A 157 -4.93 -1.89 -16.73
CA LYS A 157 -6.36 -2.18 -16.87
C LYS A 157 -6.64 -3.64 -17.18
N SER A 158 -5.73 -4.36 -17.84
CA SER A 158 -5.89 -5.81 -18.06
C SER A 158 -5.94 -6.62 -16.76
N PHE A 159 -5.54 -6.04 -15.62
CA PHE A 159 -5.66 -6.66 -14.31
C PHE A 159 -7.02 -6.46 -13.62
N GLY A 160 -7.88 -5.59 -14.15
CA GLY A 160 -9.22 -5.35 -13.60
C GLY A 160 -10.16 -6.53 -13.78
N ASN A 161 -11.08 -6.72 -12.83
CA ASN A 161 -12.11 -7.75 -12.86
C ASN A 161 -13.05 -7.59 -14.07
N ASP A 162 -13.34 -6.35 -14.46
CA ASP A 162 -14.18 -5.97 -15.61
C ASP A 162 -13.42 -5.93 -16.96
N ALA A 163 -12.10 -6.17 -16.96
CA ALA A 163 -11.26 -6.05 -18.15
C ALA A 163 -11.65 -7.01 -19.30
N GLY A 164 -12.20 -8.18 -18.96
CA GLY A 164 -12.72 -9.12 -19.96
C GLY A 164 -13.92 -8.59 -20.75
N GLY A 165 -14.68 -7.67 -20.16
CA GLY A 165 -15.83 -6.98 -20.76
C GLY A 165 -15.48 -5.60 -21.32
N ALA A 166 -14.19 -5.24 -21.42
CA ALA A 166 -13.77 -3.95 -21.95
C ALA A 166 -14.37 -3.74 -23.35
N HIS A 167 -15.08 -2.63 -23.56
CA HIS A 167 -15.72 -2.28 -24.82
C HIS A 167 -15.45 -0.81 -25.14
N CYS A 168 -15.32 -0.49 -26.43
CA CYS A 168 -15.22 0.89 -26.86
C CYS A 168 -16.60 1.55 -26.72
N LYS A 169 -16.69 2.65 -25.97
CA LYS A 169 -17.94 3.41 -25.81
C LYS A 169 -18.30 4.26 -27.03
N GLY A 170 -17.39 4.39 -28.01
CA GLY A 170 -17.63 5.04 -29.30
C GLY A 170 -17.98 6.54 -29.23
N SER A 171 -17.91 7.15 -28.05
CA SER A 171 -18.32 8.54 -27.80
C SER A 171 -17.22 9.57 -28.05
N CYS A 172 -16.05 9.16 -28.56
CA CYS A 172 -14.98 10.10 -28.87
C CYS A 172 -15.25 10.83 -30.21
N PRO A 173 -15.03 12.16 -30.26
CA PRO A 173 -15.10 12.90 -31.52
C PRO A 173 -14.14 12.30 -32.55
N GLY A 174 -14.66 11.88 -33.71
CA GLY A 174 -13.88 11.26 -34.80
C GLY A 174 -13.99 9.72 -34.92
N CYS A 175 -14.76 9.04 -34.06
CA CYS A 175 -14.92 7.58 -34.12
C CYS A 175 -15.92 7.12 -35.21
N SER A 176 -15.43 6.76 -36.39
CA SER A 176 -16.26 6.20 -37.47
C SER A 176 -16.47 4.68 -37.31
N LYS A 177 -17.39 4.28 -36.43
CA LYS A 177 -17.99 2.93 -36.28
C LYS A 177 -17.04 1.73 -36.03
N ALA A 178 -17.17 1.17 -34.82
CA ALA A 178 -17.30 -0.26 -34.47
C ALA A 178 -16.35 -1.36 -35.00
N ALA A 179 -15.30 -1.08 -35.77
CA ALA A 179 -14.31 -2.09 -36.15
C ALA A 179 -13.07 -2.00 -35.26
N GLU A 180 -12.74 -3.11 -34.62
CA GLU A 180 -11.62 -3.28 -33.70
C GLU A 180 -10.26 -3.19 -34.41
N VAL A 181 -9.82 -1.99 -34.79
CA VAL A 181 -8.51 -1.81 -35.42
C VAL A 181 -7.47 -1.46 -34.36
N ASP A 182 -6.48 -2.34 -34.23
CA ASP A 182 -5.32 -2.19 -33.34
C ASP A 182 -4.14 -1.57 -34.10
N MET A 183 -3.28 -0.82 -33.41
CA MET A 183 -2.16 -0.06 -34.01
C MET A 183 -1.06 -0.94 -34.64
N GLU A 184 -1.05 -2.25 -34.37
CA GLU A 184 0.01 -3.19 -34.76
C GLU A 184 -0.23 -3.88 -36.12
N TYR A 185 -1.36 -3.62 -36.80
CA TYR A 185 -1.66 -4.15 -38.13
C TYR A 185 -1.81 -3.02 -39.16
N LEU A 186 -0.70 -2.58 -39.74
CA LEU A 186 -0.66 -1.55 -40.79
C LEU A 186 -0.20 -2.15 -42.13
N HIS A 187 -1.01 -3.06 -42.69
CA HIS A 187 -0.96 -3.40 -44.11
C HIS A 187 -2.39 -3.36 -44.67
N GLY A 188 -2.80 -2.18 -45.14
CA GLY A 188 -4.11 -1.98 -45.76
C GLY A 188 -4.42 -0.50 -45.96
N ASP A 189 -4.42 -0.08 -47.22
CA ASP A 189 -4.58 1.28 -47.70
C ASP A 189 -5.95 1.90 -47.33
N LYS A 190 -5.94 2.98 -46.53
CA LYS A 190 -6.83 4.17 -46.58
C LYS A 190 -6.63 5.08 -45.35
N SER A 191 -6.40 6.36 -45.62
CA SER A 191 -6.19 7.47 -44.67
C SER A 191 -7.38 7.73 -43.72
N LYS A 192 -7.11 7.87 -42.41
CA LYS A 192 -7.59 8.92 -41.48
C LYS A 192 -7.10 8.68 -40.03
N GLU A 193 -6.86 9.78 -39.32
CA GLU A 193 -6.08 9.91 -38.07
C GLU A 193 -6.58 9.11 -36.86
N MET A 194 -5.62 8.69 -36.01
CA MET A 194 -5.71 7.64 -34.99
C MET A 194 -5.48 8.20 -33.57
N THR A 195 -6.42 8.02 -32.64
CA THR A 195 -6.28 8.39 -31.20
C THR A 195 -7.07 7.46 -30.23
N SER A 196 -6.66 6.18 -30.17
CA SER A 196 -6.78 5.20 -29.04
C SER A 196 -8.11 4.50 -28.65
N CYS A 197 -8.19 3.20 -28.98
CA CYS A 197 -9.30 2.23 -28.82
C CYS A 197 -8.85 0.91 -28.12
N SER A 198 -8.12 0.96 -27.00
CA SER A 198 -7.39 -0.20 -26.44
C SER A 198 -8.23 -1.36 -25.87
N SER A 199 -9.56 -1.36 -25.99
CA SER A 199 -10.42 -2.43 -25.46
C SER A 199 -10.08 -3.82 -26.02
N ARG A 200 -9.74 -3.91 -27.32
CA ARG A 200 -9.31 -5.18 -27.95
C ARG A 200 -8.01 -5.70 -27.30
N LYS A 201 -6.99 -4.84 -27.24
CA LYS A 201 -5.68 -5.13 -26.64
C LYS A 201 -5.80 -5.55 -25.17
N ILE A 202 -6.63 -4.86 -24.39
CA ILE A 202 -6.92 -5.22 -22.98
C ILE A 202 -7.52 -6.64 -22.90
N ARG A 203 -8.52 -6.96 -23.72
CA ARG A 203 -9.12 -8.31 -23.73
C ARG A 203 -8.13 -9.38 -24.17
N GLU A 204 -7.23 -9.06 -25.10
CA GLU A 204 -6.17 -9.97 -25.53
C GLU A 204 -5.15 -10.23 -24.43
N MET A 205 -4.69 -9.18 -23.73
CA MET A 205 -3.84 -9.30 -22.55
C MET A 205 -4.48 -10.18 -21.48
N VAL A 206 -5.79 -10.02 -21.22
CA VAL A 206 -6.55 -10.88 -20.30
C VAL A 206 -6.52 -12.34 -20.74
N LYS A 207 -6.73 -12.63 -22.03
CA LYS A 207 -6.68 -14.00 -22.57
C LYS A 207 -5.28 -14.61 -22.44
N ASN A 208 -4.24 -13.86 -22.80
CA ASN A 208 -2.86 -14.30 -22.71
C ASN A 208 -2.45 -14.60 -21.26
N ARG A 209 -2.83 -13.72 -20.33
CA ARG A 209 -2.62 -13.93 -18.90
C ARG A 209 -3.35 -15.17 -18.38
N LYS A 210 -4.62 -15.38 -18.75
CA LYS A 210 -5.39 -16.58 -18.35
C LYS A 210 -4.75 -17.88 -18.85
N ARG A 211 -4.22 -17.89 -20.08
CA ARG A 211 -3.45 -19.02 -20.62
C ARG A 211 -2.21 -19.30 -19.77
N ARG A 212 -1.41 -18.28 -19.48
CA ARG A 212 -0.23 -18.41 -18.61
C ARG A 212 -0.54 -18.88 -17.21
N THR A 213 -1.62 -18.40 -16.60
CA THR A 213 -2.04 -18.89 -15.27
C THR A 213 -2.51 -20.34 -15.33
N HIS A 214 -3.14 -20.77 -16.42
CA HIS A 214 -3.51 -22.17 -16.61
C HIS A 214 -2.25 -23.05 -16.73
N ASP A 215 -1.32 -22.68 -17.62
CA ASP A 215 -0.04 -23.39 -17.81
C ASP A 215 0.80 -23.39 -16.52
N ALA A 216 0.83 -22.27 -15.79
CA ALA A 216 1.52 -22.16 -14.51
C ALA A 216 0.85 -22.98 -13.42
N ASN A 217 -0.48 -23.05 -13.33
CA ASN A 217 -1.17 -23.89 -12.36
C ASN A 217 -0.95 -25.38 -12.65
N VAL A 218 -0.85 -25.77 -13.93
CA VAL A 218 -0.45 -27.12 -14.34
C VAL A 218 0.98 -27.42 -13.88
N MET A 219 1.92 -26.48 -14.00
CA MET A 219 3.30 -26.64 -13.52
C MET A 219 3.48 -26.53 -11.99
N ILE A 220 2.68 -25.71 -11.31
CA ILE A 220 2.72 -25.51 -9.84
C ILE A 220 2.14 -26.72 -9.11
N SER A 221 1.24 -27.48 -9.74
CA SER A 221 0.83 -28.80 -9.23
C SER A 221 2.01 -29.78 -9.05
N GLN A 222 3.19 -29.43 -9.56
CA GLN A 222 4.43 -30.20 -9.46
C GLN A 222 5.55 -29.51 -8.65
N SER A 223 5.36 -28.28 -8.13
CA SER A 223 6.38 -27.59 -7.31
C SER A 223 5.78 -26.65 -6.25
N ASN A 224 6.19 -26.85 -4.99
CA ASN A 224 5.80 -26.01 -3.85
C ASN A 224 6.36 -24.59 -4.00
N LYS A 225 5.56 -23.66 -4.53
CA LYS A 225 5.87 -22.23 -4.50
C LYS A 225 5.55 -21.65 -3.13
N SER A 226 6.57 -21.17 -2.41
CA SER A 226 6.38 -20.45 -1.15
C SER A 226 5.72 -19.09 -1.43
N VAL A 227 4.43 -18.99 -1.20
CA VAL A 227 3.76 -17.69 -1.06
C VAL A 227 4.35 -17.02 0.18
N LEU A 228 4.87 -15.80 0.03
CA LEU A 228 5.43 -15.04 1.15
C LEU A 228 4.30 -14.72 2.13
N SER A 229 4.20 -15.50 3.21
CA SER A 229 3.22 -15.25 4.27
C SER A 229 3.67 -14.07 5.13
N PHE A 230 2.71 -13.29 5.62
CA PHE A 230 3.01 -12.23 6.57
C PHE A 230 3.75 -12.80 7.81
N PRO A 231 4.88 -12.21 8.25
CA PRO A 231 5.69 -12.80 9.32
C PRO A 231 4.93 -12.90 10.66
N LYS A 232 4.88 -14.11 11.23
CA LYS A 232 4.19 -14.37 12.51
C LYS A 232 4.72 -13.51 13.68
N GLU A 233 6.04 -13.29 13.72
CA GLU A 233 6.67 -12.43 14.73
C GLU A 233 6.11 -10.99 14.72
N LEU A 234 5.77 -10.46 13.55
CA LEU A 234 5.15 -9.13 13.45
C LEU A 234 3.69 -9.13 13.94
N VAL A 235 2.96 -10.22 13.74
CA VAL A 235 1.59 -10.37 14.28
C VAL A 235 1.61 -10.28 15.80
N GLU A 236 2.48 -11.06 16.44
CA GLU A 236 2.63 -11.11 17.91
C GLU A 236 3.03 -9.75 18.49
N LYS A 237 4.03 -9.09 17.88
CA LYS A 237 4.48 -7.76 18.29
C LYS A 237 3.43 -6.67 18.07
N THR A 238 2.55 -6.81 17.07
CA THR A 238 1.46 -5.84 16.85
C THR A 238 0.37 -5.94 17.92
N LYS A 239 0.12 -7.14 18.46
CA LYS A 239 -0.85 -7.35 19.54
C LYS A 239 -0.41 -6.75 20.89
N THR A 240 0.89 -6.51 21.06
CA THR A 240 1.47 -5.98 22.30
C THR A 240 2.36 -4.76 21.99
N PRO A 241 1.76 -3.63 21.59
CA PRO A 241 2.52 -2.45 21.20
C PRO A 241 3.32 -1.92 22.38
N GLN A 242 4.62 -1.73 22.17
CA GLN A 242 5.52 -1.15 23.17
C GLN A 242 5.75 0.34 22.87
N VAL A 243 5.98 1.11 23.93
CA VAL A 243 6.52 2.46 23.81
C VAL A 243 7.90 2.37 23.16
N LEU A 244 8.16 3.25 22.20
CA LEU A 244 9.50 3.37 21.63
C LEU A 244 10.02 4.79 21.86
N GLN A 245 11.30 4.87 22.19
CA GLN A 245 12.09 6.09 22.19
C GLN A 245 13.36 5.80 21.39
N ILE A 246 13.74 6.74 20.53
CA ILE A 246 14.97 6.67 19.75
C ILE A 246 15.67 8.01 19.90
N ASP A 247 16.81 7.99 20.56
CA ASP A 247 17.68 9.15 20.72
C ASP A 247 18.67 9.21 19.55
N GLY A 248 18.23 9.85 18.47
CA GLY A 248 19.09 10.15 17.33
C GLY A 248 20.09 11.26 17.63
N LYS A 249 21.07 11.45 16.74
CA LYS A 249 22.12 12.46 16.91
C LYS A 249 21.59 13.90 17.07
N HIS A 250 20.51 14.21 16.37
CA HIS A 250 19.91 15.56 16.34
C HIS A 250 18.41 15.56 16.66
N VAL A 251 17.78 14.40 16.66
CA VAL A 251 16.32 14.25 16.77
C VAL A 251 16.03 13.15 17.78
N GLN A 252 15.22 13.47 18.78
CA GLN A 252 14.59 12.48 19.65
C GLN A 252 13.23 12.12 19.07
N TRP A 253 12.99 10.83 18.88
CA TRP A 253 11.74 10.32 18.31
C TRP A 253 11.04 9.42 19.32
N PHE A 254 9.77 9.69 19.55
CA PHE A 254 8.93 8.98 20.50
C PHE A 254 7.74 8.34 19.79
N ALA A 255 7.34 7.14 20.21
CA ALA A 255 6.07 6.53 19.82
C ALA A 255 5.32 6.02 21.07
N PRO A 256 4.47 6.87 21.67
CA PRO A 256 3.63 6.46 22.80
C PRO A 256 2.53 5.49 22.36
N VAL A 257 2.05 4.68 23.30
CA VAL A 257 0.97 3.70 23.08
C VAL A 257 -0.33 4.05 23.82
N THR A 258 -0.32 5.12 24.62
CA THR A 258 -1.48 5.61 25.36
C THR A 258 -1.63 7.12 25.20
N MET A 259 -2.87 7.62 25.30
CA MET A 259 -3.14 9.05 25.27
C MET A 259 -2.46 9.80 26.43
N THR A 260 -2.44 9.21 27.63
CA THR A 260 -1.78 9.81 28.80
C THR A 260 -0.30 10.05 28.56
N HIS A 261 0.43 9.07 28.02
CA HIS A 261 1.85 9.21 27.74
C HIS A 261 2.11 10.21 26.59
N LEU A 262 1.23 10.27 25.58
CA LEU A 262 1.31 11.31 24.55
C LEU A 262 1.19 12.73 25.14
N ILE A 263 0.23 12.95 26.05
CA ILE A 263 0.04 14.24 26.72
C ILE A 263 1.26 14.60 27.58
N GLU A 264 1.79 13.62 28.31
CA GLU A 264 3.01 13.80 29.11
C GLU A 264 4.20 14.22 28.23
N LEU A 265 4.46 13.51 27.13
CA LEU A 265 5.53 13.87 26.19
C LEU A 265 5.33 15.25 25.60
N LYS A 266 4.09 15.65 25.27
CA LYS A 266 3.78 17.00 24.79
C LYS A 266 3.98 18.08 25.85
N SER A 267 3.81 17.75 27.13
CA SER A 267 4.07 18.66 28.24
C SER A 267 5.57 18.84 28.51
N GLN A 268 6.36 17.77 28.36
CA GLN A 268 7.81 17.78 28.54
C GLN A 268 8.53 18.41 27.34
N HIS A 269 8.04 18.15 26.12
CA HIS A 269 8.61 18.63 24.86
C HIS A 269 7.57 19.48 24.11
N PHE A 270 7.42 20.74 24.52
CA PHE A 270 6.45 21.66 23.95
C PHE A 270 6.67 21.88 22.43
N ASP A 271 7.93 21.89 22.00
CA ASP A 271 8.36 22.02 20.60
C ASP A 271 8.13 20.75 19.77
N ALA A 272 7.81 19.61 20.39
CA ALA A 272 7.69 18.34 19.69
C ALA A 272 6.60 18.37 18.62
N LYS A 273 6.98 18.02 17.39
CA LYS A 273 6.05 17.95 16.25
C LYS A 273 5.41 16.55 16.21
N ILE A 274 4.08 16.53 16.12
CA ILE A 274 3.32 15.28 15.96
C ILE A 274 3.45 14.82 14.50
N SER A 275 3.83 13.55 14.31
CA SER A 275 4.02 12.94 13.00
C SER A 275 3.13 11.71 12.82
N VAL A 276 2.52 11.57 11.63
CA VAL A 276 1.79 10.36 11.21
C VAL A 276 2.31 9.92 9.84
N GLY A 277 1.83 10.55 8.76
CA GLY A 277 2.21 10.21 7.38
C GLY A 277 3.46 10.93 6.86
N ASN A 278 3.96 11.93 7.60
CA ASN A 278 5.16 12.72 7.26
C ASN A 278 5.12 13.46 5.90
N SER A 279 3.97 13.55 5.24
CA SER A 279 3.83 14.15 3.90
C SER A 279 4.00 15.67 3.88
N GLU A 280 3.71 16.38 4.98
CA GLU A 280 4.04 17.82 5.11
C GLU A 280 5.43 18.01 5.72
N MET A 281 5.68 17.36 6.85
CA MET A 281 6.96 17.51 7.58
C MET A 281 8.17 17.11 6.74
N GLY A 282 8.03 16.09 5.88
CA GLY A 282 9.07 15.72 4.92
C GLY A 282 9.41 16.87 3.96
N ILE A 283 8.41 17.66 3.52
CA ILE A 283 8.62 18.84 2.67
C ILE A 283 9.25 19.97 3.47
N GLU A 284 8.74 20.24 4.67
CA GLU A 284 9.28 21.28 5.55
C GLU A 284 10.77 21.05 5.83
N THR A 285 11.15 19.81 6.18
CA THR A 285 12.54 19.46 6.49
C THR A 285 13.43 19.42 5.25
N LYS A 286 12.93 18.88 4.13
CA LYS A 286 13.72 18.70 2.91
C LYS A 286 13.92 19.98 2.10
N PHE A 287 12.87 20.78 1.94
CA PHE A 287 12.84 21.91 1.01
C PHE A 287 12.69 23.27 1.70
N LYS A 288 12.12 23.32 2.91
CA LYS A 288 11.95 24.59 3.66
C LYS A 288 13.02 24.79 4.75
N GLY A 289 13.90 23.81 4.97
CA GLY A 289 15.01 23.90 5.93
C GLY A 289 14.61 23.80 7.40
N PHE A 290 13.39 23.34 7.69
CA PHE A 290 12.91 23.20 9.06
C PHE A 290 13.68 22.08 9.77
N LYS A 291 13.95 22.26 11.06
CA LYS A 291 14.63 21.27 11.90
C LYS A 291 13.78 21.02 13.13
N TYR A 292 13.52 19.75 13.42
CA TYR A 292 12.71 19.32 14.55
C TYR A 292 13.58 18.54 15.52
N ALA A 293 13.76 19.06 16.74
CA ALA A 293 14.53 18.37 17.77
C ALA A 293 13.77 17.20 18.37
N HIS A 294 12.44 17.33 18.51
CA HIS A 294 11.58 16.30 19.09
C HIS A 294 10.44 15.93 18.14
N LEU A 295 10.22 14.64 17.93
CA LEU A 295 9.17 14.09 17.08
C LEU A 295 8.34 13.07 17.86
N ILE A 296 7.01 13.14 17.76
CA ILE A 296 6.11 12.17 18.40
C ILE A 296 5.23 11.51 17.34
N HIS A 297 5.39 10.20 17.17
CA HIS A 297 4.58 9.40 16.25
C HIS A 297 3.40 8.74 16.96
N VAL A 298 2.19 9.05 16.51
CA VAL A 298 0.97 8.77 17.29
C VAL A 298 0.13 7.62 16.77
N SER A 299 0.58 6.89 15.74
CA SER A 299 -0.19 5.79 15.13
C SER A 299 -0.45 4.60 16.05
N ARG A 300 0.24 4.52 17.19
CA ARG A 300 0.10 3.47 18.21
C ARG A 300 -0.86 3.84 19.33
N VAL A 301 -1.41 5.06 19.34
CA VAL A 301 -2.39 5.51 20.34
C VAL A 301 -3.80 5.12 19.87
N PRO A 302 -4.47 4.16 20.52
CA PRO A 302 -5.73 3.59 20.03
C PRO A 302 -6.83 4.63 19.77
N GLU A 303 -6.94 5.62 20.64
CA GLU A 303 -7.96 6.68 20.57
C GLU A 303 -7.83 7.54 19.30
N LEU A 304 -6.63 7.61 18.71
CA LEU A 304 -6.35 8.39 17.50
C LEU A 304 -6.51 7.60 16.20
N VAL A 305 -6.74 6.28 16.29
CA VAL A 305 -6.92 5.39 15.14
C VAL A 305 -8.27 4.66 15.14
N ALA A 306 -9.00 4.69 16.26
CA ALA A 306 -10.29 4.04 16.39
C ALA A 306 -11.36 4.68 15.49
N THR A 307 -12.18 3.84 14.88
CA THR A 307 -13.39 4.25 14.14
C THR A 307 -14.61 3.68 14.83
N THR A 308 -15.60 4.52 15.10
CA THR A 308 -16.88 4.10 15.71
C THR A 308 -18.01 4.36 14.72
N ASP A 309 -18.81 3.33 14.42
CA ASP A 309 -20.03 3.51 13.65
C ASP A 309 -21.09 4.19 14.53
N VAL A 310 -21.41 5.44 14.19
CA VAL A 310 -22.42 6.26 14.89
C VAL A 310 -23.80 6.16 14.25
N THR A 311 -23.96 5.32 13.22
CA THR A 311 -25.26 5.13 12.56
C THR A 311 -26.23 4.54 13.59
N PRO A 312 -27.35 5.22 13.91
CA PRO A 312 -28.36 4.62 14.76
C PRO A 312 -28.82 3.33 14.08
N LYS A 313 -28.71 2.20 14.78
CA LYS A 313 -29.33 0.94 14.33
C LYS A 313 -30.84 1.18 14.28
N ILE A 314 -31.34 1.66 13.15
CA ILE A 314 -32.77 1.63 12.83
C ILE A 314 -33.08 0.15 12.69
N LYS A 315 -33.47 -0.49 13.80
CA LYS A 315 -33.99 -1.86 13.77
C LYS A 315 -35.13 -1.84 12.76
N SER A 316 -35.01 -2.62 11.69
CA SER A 316 -36.14 -2.75 10.77
C SER A 316 -37.37 -3.22 11.56
N THR A 317 -38.57 -2.80 11.16
CA THR A 317 -39.83 -3.24 11.77
C THR A 317 -39.90 -4.77 11.87
N ARG A 318 -39.25 -5.47 10.94
CA ARG A 318 -39.11 -6.93 10.93
C ARG A 318 -38.27 -7.47 12.09
N GLN A 319 -37.20 -6.77 12.47
CA GLN A 319 -36.32 -7.13 13.58
C GLN A 319 -36.96 -6.86 14.95
N LEU A 320 -37.74 -5.77 15.05
CA LEU A 320 -38.58 -5.48 16.22
C LEU A 320 -39.73 -6.49 16.39
N LEU A 321 -40.31 -6.97 15.28
CA LEU A 321 -41.35 -8.00 15.29
C LEU A 321 -40.79 -9.37 15.69
N LEU A 322 -39.60 -9.74 15.20
CA LEU A 322 -38.91 -10.98 15.58
C LEU A 322 -38.57 -11.01 17.07
N GLU A 323 -38.04 -9.91 17.63
CA GLU A 323 -37.77 -9.79 19.07
C GLU A 323 -39.07 -9.85 19.90
N ARG A 324 -40.17 -9.24 19.43
CA ARG A 324 -41.49 -9.34 20.08
C ARG A 324 -42.10 -10.75 20.02
N SER A 325 -41.88 -11.51 18.96
CA SER A 325 -42.31 -12.91 18.89
C SER A 325 -41.51 -13.82 19.81
N HIS A 326 -40.21 -13.57 19.99
CA HIS A 326 -39.39 -14.31 20.95
C HIS A 326 -39.78 -14.00 22.40
N LEU A 327 -40.06 -12.74 22.75
CA LEU A 327 -40.56 -12.36 24.09
C LEU A 327 -41.96 -12.94 24.41
N LYS A 328 -42.84 -13.12 23.43
CA LYS A 328 -44.14 -13.79 23.63
C LYS A 328 -44.02 -15.31 23.78
N ALA A 329 -43.05 -15.94 23.14
CA ALA A 329 -42.80 -17.39 23.27
C ALA A 329 -42.19 -17.74 24.65
N SER A 330 -41.37 -16.86 25.23
CA SER A 330 -40.76 -17.07 26.55
C SER A 330 -41.75 -16.95 27.72
N ASN A 331 -42.86 -16.22 27.55
CA ASN A 331 -43.86 -15.99 28.60
C ASN A 331 -45.03 -16.99 28.59
N LEU A 332 -44.99 -18.01 27.71
CA LEU A 332 -45.98 -19.11 27.69
C LEU A 332 -45.39 -20.46 28.15
N ALA A 333 -44.16 -20.48 28.66
CA ALA A 333 -43.49 -21.69 29.12
C ALA A 333 -42.93 -21.51 30.54
N LEU A 334 -43.81 -21.24 31.51
CA LEU A 334 -43.59 -21.55 32.93
C LEU A 334 -44.93 -22.07 33.49
N PRO A 335 -44.97 -23.27 34.10
CA PRO A 335 -46.17 -23.86 34.71
C PRO A 335 -46.61 -23.15 36.01
#